data_AF-V6K1W2-F1
#
_entry.id   AF-V6K1W2-F1
#
_cell.length_a   1.000
_cell.length_b   1.000
_cell.length_c   1.000
_cell.angle_alpha   90.00
_cell.angle_beta   90.00
_cell.angle_gamma   90.00
#
_symmetry.space_group_name_H-M   'P 1'
#
loop_
_entity.id
_entity.type
_entity.pdbx_description
1 polymer ?
#
loop_
_entity_poly.entity_id
_entity_poly.type
_entity_poly.pdbx_seq_one_letter_code
_entity_poly.pdbx_strand_id
1 'polypeptide(L)'
;MGVPEKLAERMSMAEQHEYLRARFSRRTMIRGGAVTLGAVVGGAFVPGATAQAAVPTQATAPAAETVDGALVAPFGRHLAYGNDPRTEMTVSWQVPVAVKNPFIRIGAHPWDLSRKIEAEVRSLYTPAGVGASGDHTQYYLHAQLTHLRPGRTYYYGVGHEGFDPAERHLLGTLGTFTTAPAHKAPFTFTAFGDEGVGYHGLANNALILGQNPAFHLHAGDIA
;
A
#
# COMPACT_ATOMS: atom_id res chain seq x y z
N MET A 1 7.35 -21.01 9.06
CA MET A 1 6.10 -20.98 8.26
C MET A 1 6.51 -21.01 6.80
N GLY A 2 6.23 -22.08 6.06
CA GLY A 2 6.73 -22.26 4.69
C GLY A 2 6.40 -23.64 4.13
N VAL A 3 6.83 -23.92 2.90
CA VAL A 3 6.74 -25.26 2.30
C VAL A 3 7.73 -26.17 3.01
N PRO A 4 7.32 -27.34 3.54
CA PRO A 4 8.25 -28.30 4.13
C PRO A 4 9.35 -28.70 3.16
N GLU A 5 10.60 -28.78 3.62
CA GLU A 5 11.80 -28.94 2.81
C GLU A 5 11.75 -30.15 1.86
N LYS A 6 11.33 -31.31 2.37
CA LYS A 6 11.11 -32.56 1.59
C LYS A 6 10.02 -32.45 0.51
N LEU A 7 9.17 -31.43 0.59
CA LEU A 7 8.13 -31.14 -0.37
C LEU A 7 8.64 -30.12 -1.40
N ALA A 8 9.35 -29.09 -0.94
CA ALA A 8 9.97 -28.08 -1.79
C ALA A 8 10.96 -28.70 -2.79
N GLU A 9 11.75 -29.70 -2.39
CA GLU A 9 12.69 -30.43 -3.26
C GLU A 9 12.04 -31.10 -4.49
N ARG A 10 10.73 -31.35 -4.45
CA ARG A 10 9.98 -32.05 -5.50
C ARG A 10 8.92 -31.19 -6.17
N MET A 11 8.80 -29.92 -5.77
CA MET A 11 7.81 -28.99 -6.29
C MET A 11 8.48 -27.88 -7.10
N SER A 12 7.92 -27.58 -8.26
CA SER A 12 8.22 -26.35 -8.98
C SER A 12 7.81 -25.12 -8.15
N MET A 13 8.39 -23.95 -8.48
CA MET A 13 8.05 -22.69 -7.81
C MET A 13 6.56 -22.35 -7.89
N ALA A 14 5.89 -22.71 -8.98
CA ALA A 14 4.45 -22.52 -9.16
C ALA A 14 3.64 -23.39 -8.18
N GLU A 15 4.03 -24.66 -8.02
CA GLU A 15 3.38 -25.57 -7.08
C GLU A 15 3.65 -25.15 -5.62
N GLN A 16 4.86 -24.67 -5.31
CA GLN A 16 5.17 -24.12 -3.99
C GLN A 16 4.32 -22.89 -3.68
N HIS A 17 4.14 -21.99 -4.66
CA HIS A 17 3.24 -20.84 -4.53
C HIS A 17 1.79 -21.26 -4.30
N GLU A 18 1.29 -22.24 -5.06
CA GLU A 18 -0.07 -22.77 -4.89
C GLU A 18 -0.27 -23.44 -3.52
N TYR A 19 0.72 -24.20 -3.04
CA TYR A 19 0.72 -24.79 -1.71
C TYR A 19 0.63 -23.74 -0.61
N LEU A 20 1.45 -22.69 -0.67
CA LEU A 20 1.43 -21.60 0.30
C LEU A 20 0.10 -20.86 0.24
N ARG A 21 -0.41 -20.59 -0.97
CA ARG A 21 -1.71 -19.93 -1.17
C ARG A 21 -2.86 -20.76 -0.61
N ALA A 22 -2.89 -22.08 -0.84
CA ALA A 22 -3.93 -22.95 -0.33
C ALA A 22 -3.88 -23.10 1.20
N ARG A 23 -2.68 -23.23 1.76
CA ARG A 23 -2.46 -23.50 3.18
C ARG A 23 -2.59 -22.26 4.06
N PHE A 24 -2.24 -21.09 3.53
CA PHE A 24 -2.23 -19.81 4.28
C PHE A 24 -3.19 -18.77 3.72
N SER A 25 -4.13 -19.14 2.83
CA SER A 25 -5.21 -18.25 2.40
C SER A 25 -5.96 -17.71 3.62
N ARG A 26 -6.19 -16.39 3.63
CA ARG A 26 -6.93 -15.65 4.66
C ARG A 26 -8.31 -16.25 4.95
N ARG A 27 -8.88 -17.02 4.01
CA ARG A 27 -10.17 -17.72 4.14
C ARG A 27 -10.10 -18.98 4.99
N THR A 28 -8.95 -19.64 5.08
CA THR A 28 -8.75 -20.87 5.87
C THR A 28 -8.35 -20.57 7.31
N MET A 29 -7.60 -19.49 7.56
CA MET A 29 -7.30 -19.04 8.93
C MET A 29 -8.55 -18.65 9.73
N ILE A 30 -9.61 -18.17 9.08
CA ILE A 30 -10.90 -17.87 9.74
C ILE A 30 -11.66 -19.15 10.15
N ARG A 31 -11.35 -20.32 9.57
CA ARG A 31 -11.98 -21.60 9.92
C ARG A 31 -11.12 -22.51 10.83
N GLY A 32 -9.82 -22.23 10.99
CA GLY A 32 -8.89 -23.09 11.73
C GLY A 32 -8.55 -22.64 13.17
N GLY A 33 -9.03 -21.47 13.61
CA GLY A 33 -8.72 -20.89 14.92
C GLY A 33 -9.50 -21.47 16.10
N ALA A 34 -9.69 -22.80 16.17
CA ALA A 34 -10.34 -23.48 17.29
C ALA A 34 -9.59 -24.74 17.75
N VAL A 35 -8.25 -24.71 17.76
CA VAL A 35 -7.45 -25.76 18.38
C VAL A 35 -6.69 -25.17 19.56
N THR A 36 -7.30 -25.32 20.72
CA THR A 36 -6.72 -25.09 22.05
C THR A 36 -5.53 -26.02 22.28
N LEU A 37 -4.33 -25.45 22.42
CA LEU A 37 -3.15 -26.14 22.95
C LEU A 37 -2.77 -25.49 24.29
N GLY A 38 -3.21 -26.14 25.38
CA GLY A 38 -2.90 -25.86 26.77
C GLY A 38 -3.94 -26.61 27.63
N ALA A 39 -3.65 -27.44 28.61
CA ALA A 39 -2.41 -27.71 29.34
C ALA A 39 -2.48 -29.15 29.90
N VAL A 40 -1.32 -29.73 30.21
CA VAL A 40 -1.25 -30.81 31.22
C VAL A 40 -1.17 -30.12 32.59
N VAL A 41 -1.82 -30.74 33.58
CA VAL A 41 -1.80 -30.55 35.04
C VAL A 41 -3.05 -29.88 35.63
N GLY A 42 -3.97 -30.73 36.10
CA GLY A 42 -4.67 -30.55 37.39
C GLY A 42 -6.03 -29.84 37.38
N GLY A 43 -7.10 -30.63 37.49
CA GLY A 43 -8.27 -30.28 38.29
C GLY A 43 -9.45 -29.56 37.60
N ALA A 44 -10.60 -30.26 37.63
CA ALA A 44 -11.98 -29.75 37.43
C ALA A 44 -12.40 -29.26 36.03
N PHE A 45 -13.15 -30.12 35.33
CA PHE A 45 -13.98 -29.75 34.19
C PHE A 45 -15.17 -28.90 34.68
N VAL A 46 -15.23 -27.63 34.26
CA VAL A 46 -16.45 -26.81 34.29
C VAL A 46 -16.95 -26.70 32.85
N PRO A 47 -18.06 -27.38 32.47
CA PRO A 47 -18.68 -27.18 31.17
C PRO A 47 -19.55 -25.92 31.24
N GLY A 48 -19.13 -24.84 30.57
CA GLY A 48 -19.99 -23.66 30.40
C GLY A 48 -19.32 -22.31 30.55
N ALA A 49 -18.23 -22.06 29.84
CA ALA A 49 -17.75 -20.69 29.61
C ALA A 49 -17.82 -20.40 28.11
N THR A 50 -18.87 -19.72 27.68
CA THR A 50 -18.85 -19.04 26.39
C THR A 50 -17.80 -17.93 26.50
N ALA A 51 -16.70 -18.07 25.76
CA ALA A 51 -15.77 -16.97 25.60
C ALA A 51 -16.47 -15.91 24.73
N GLN A 52 -17.11 -14.92 25.38
CA GLN A 52 -17.50 -13.71 24.70
C GLN A 52 -16.22 -13.04 24.18
N ALA A 53 -16.05 -13.02 22.86
CA ALA A 53 -15.04 -12.19 22.22
C ALA A 53 -15.32 -10.75 22.64
N ALA A 54 -14.35 -10.12 23.32
CA ALA A 54 -14.41 -8.71 23.62
C ALA A 54 -14.52 -7.95 22.30
N VAL A 55 -15.67 -7.31 22.08
CA VAL A 55 -15.84 -6.33 21.01
C VAL A 55 -14.82 -5.23 21.30
N PRO A 56 -13.91 -4.88 20.37
CA PRO A 56 -12.99 -3.79 20.63
C PRO A 56 -13.83 -2.55 20.89
N THR A 57 -13.75 -2.02 22.09
CA THR A 57 -14.37 -0.75 22.47
C THR A 57 -13.86 0.27 21.45
N GLN A 58 -14.75 0.87 20.67
CA GLN A 58 -14.41 2.04 19.86
C GLN A 58 -13.94 3.11 20.84
N ALA A 59 -12.63 3.22 21.01
CA ALA A 59 -12.04 4.36 21.66
C ALA A 59 -12.48 5.57 20.83
N THR A 60 -13.26 6.45 21.46
CA THR A 60 -13.56 7.76 20.90
C THR A 60 -12.24 8.42 20.59
N ALA A 61 -11.94 8.55 19.29
CA ALA A 61 -10.77 9.27 18.83
C ALA A 61 -10.79 10.67 19.50
N PRO A 62 -9.68 11.12 20.09
CA PRO A 62 -9.61 12.48 20.60
C PRO A 62 -10.01 13.46 19.49
N ALA A 63 -10.69 14.55 19.85
CA ALA A 63 -11.11 15.56 18.90
C ALA A 63 -9.88 15.98 18.06
N ALA A 64 -9.91 15.66 16.77
CA ALA A 64 -8.79 15.95 15.90
C ALA A 64 -8.58 17.46 15.86
N GLU A 65 -7.40 17.91 16.29
CA GLU A 65 -6.99 19.29 16.04
C GLU A 65 -7.10 19.56 14.55
N THR A 66 -7.91 20.56 14.20
CA THR A 66 -8.10 20.94 12.80
C THR A 66 -6.92 21.79 12.37
N VAL A 67 -6.00 21.18 11.60
CA VAL A 67 -4.90 21.89 10.94
C VAL A 67 -5.42 22.51 9.64
N ASP A 68 -4.95 23.72 9.32
CA ASP A 68 -5.22 24.33 8.01
C ASP A 68 -4.66 23.41 6.90
N GLY A 69 -5.52 23.02 5.96
CA GLY A 69 -5.15 22.15 4.85
C GLY A 69 -3.99 22.70 4.02
N ALA A 70 -3.80 24.02 3.93
CA ALA A 70 -2.66 24.61 3.23
C ALA A 70 -1.31 24.23 3.82
N LEU A 71 -1.28 23.83 5.10
CA LEU A 71 -0.06 23.41 5.82
C LEU A 71 0.14 21.89 5.83
N VAL A 72 -0.78 21.13 5.24
CA VAL A 72 -0.76 19.66 5.24
C VAL A 72 -0.25 19.17 3.89
N ALA A 73 1.06 19.03 3.75
CA ALA A 73 1.66 18.55 2.50
C ALA A 73 1.51 17.02 2.34
N PRO A 74 1.02 16.53 1.18
CA PRO A 74 1.08 15.11 0.84
C PRO A 74 2.52 14.60 0.70
N PHE A 75 2.78 13.36 1.13
CA PHE A 75 4.10 12.71 1.02
C PHE A 75 3.99 11.20 0.72
N GLY A 76 5.13 10.51 0.59
CA GLY A 76 5.15 9.03 0.46
C GLY A 76 4.48 8.51 -0.82
N ARG A 77 4.50 9.32 -1.89
CA ARG A 77 3.79 9.02 -3.13
C ARG A 77 4.39 7.82 -3.85
N HIS A 78 3.55 6.89 -4.25
CA HIS A 78 3.93 5.73 -5.06
C HIS A 78 2.83 5.34 -6.06
N LEU A 79 3.25 4.61 -7.09
CA LEU A 79 2.43 4.22 -8.23
C LEU A 79 2.36 2.70 -8.30
N ALA A 80 1.18 2.18 -8.64
CA ALA A 80 0.99 0.76 -8.94
C ALA A 80 0.08 0.60 -10.15
N TYR A 81 0.47 -0.22 -11.12
CA TYR A 81 -0.44 -0.58 -12.21
C TYR A 81 -1.70 -1.23 -11.67
N GLY A 82 -2.84 -0.97 -12.33
CA GLY A 82 -4.06 -1.72 -12.10
C GLY A 82 -4.04 -3.09 -12.77
N ASN A 83 -5.22 -3.66 -13.00
CA ASN A 83 -5.34 -4.97 -13.64
C ASN A 83 -4.91 -4.92 -15.11
N ASP A 84 -5.17 -3.80 -15.80
CA ASP A 84 -4.65 -3.53 -17.15
C ASP A 84 -3.66 -2.36 -17.12
N PRO A 85 -2.34 -2.60 -17.25
CA PRO A 85 -1.32 -1.54 -17.17
C PRO A 85 -1.39 -0.52 -18.32
N ARG A 86 -2.20 -0.80 -19.35
CA ARG A 86 -2.41 0.10 -20.50
C ARG A 86 -3.45 1.18 -20.20
N THR A 87 -4.37 0.90 -19.27
CA THR A 87 -5.55 1.74 -19.03
C THR A 87 -5.80 2.06 -17.55
N GLU A 88 -5.07 1.42 -16.64
CA GLU A 88 -5.27 1.55 -15.20
C GLU A 88 -3.98 1.85 -14.43
N MET A 89 -4.06 2.81 -13.51
CA MET A 89 -2.98 3.18 -12.59
C MET A 89 -3.57 3.58 -11.24
N THR A 90 -2.99 3.11 -10.16
CA THR A 90 -3.33 3.57 -8.80
C THR A 90 -2.24 4.49 -8.31
N VAL A 91 -2.64 5.66 -7.83
CA VAL A 91 -1.75 6.60 -7.16
C VAL A 91 -2.07 6.56 -5.67
N SER A 92 -1.04 6.33 -4.87
CA SER A 92 -1.15 6.25 -3.42
C SER A 92 -0.21 7.25 -2.76
N TRP A 93 -0.62 7.82 -1.63
CA TRP A 93 0.19 8.76 -0.85
C TRP A 93 -0.26 8.78 0.61
N GLN A 94 0.44 9.56 1.43
CA GLN A 94 0.13 9.79 2.83
C GLN A 94 -0.07 11.27 3.12
N VAL A 95 -0.78 11.54 4.21
CA VAL A 95 -0.89 12.86 4.84
C VAL A 95 -0.61 12.73 6.33
N PRO A 96 0.00 13.75 6.96
CA PRO A 96 0.42 13.65 8.36
C PRO A 96 -0.76 13.70 9.34
N VAL A 97 -1.91 14.25 8.91
CA VAL A 97 -3.14 14.40 9.69
C VAL A 97 -4.36 14.16 8.81
N ALA A 98 -5.53 13.94 9.40
CA ALA A 98 -6.77 13.77 8.63
C ALA A 98 -7.07 15.00 7.76
N VAL A 99 -7.49 14.77 6.51
CA VAL A 99 -7.80 15.82 5.52
C VAL A 99 -9.22 15.67 4.97
N LYS A 100 -9.75 16.73 4.37
CA LYS A 100 -11.09 16.76 3.78
C LYS A 100 -11.02 16.71 2.26
N ASN A 101 -11.95 15.98 1.64
CA ASN A 101 -12.13 15.91 0.19
C ASN A 101 -10.81 15.67 -0.57
N PRO A 102 -10.04 14.61 -0.26
CA PRO A 102 -8.80 14.35 -0.97
C PRO A 102 -9.05 13.93 -2.42
N PHE A 103 -8.17 14.36 -3.31
CA PHE A 103 -8.31 14.13 -4.74
C PHE A 103 -6.96 14.02 -5.43
N ILE A 104 -6.99 13.45 -6.63
CA ILE A 104 -5.93 13.55 -7.63
C ILE A 104 -6.41 14.44 -8.78
N ARG A 105 -5.51 15.30 -9.28
CA ARG A 105 -5.64 15.94 -10.58
C ARG A 105 -4.78 15.23 -11.61
N ILE A 106 -5.31 15.06 -12.83
CA ILE A 106 -4.59 14.39 -13.92
C ILE A 106 -4.82 15.09 -15.26
N GLY A 107 -3.78 15.14 -16.08
CA GLY A 107 -3.75 15.86 -17.35
C GLY A 107 -2.71 15.32 -18.33
N ALA A 108 -2.80 15.78 -19.58
CA ALA A 108 -1.79 15.49 -20.61
C ALA A 108 -0.58 16.44 -20.53
N HIS A 109 -0.75 17.57 -19.86
CA HIS A 109 0.26 18.61 -19.65
C HIS A 109 0.18 19.10 -18.21
N PRO A 110 1.27 19.65 -17.63
CA PRO A 110 1.27 20.09 -16.24
C PRO A 110 0.34 21.29 -15.97
N TRP A 111 -0.06 22.04 -16.99
CA TRP A 111 -1.06 23.12 -16.91
C TRP A 111 -2.48 22.68 -17.28
N ASP A 112 -2.70 21.41 -17.64
CA ASP A 112 -4.00 20.84 -18.01
C ASP A 112 -4.49 19.83 -16.95
N LEU A 113 -4.40 20.22 -15.68
CA LEU A 113 -4.78 19.39 -14.53
C LEU A 113 -6.25 19.60 -14.12
N SER A 114 -7.14 19.72 -15.11
CA SER A 114 -8.54 20.13 -14.88
C SER A 114 -9.39 19.04 -14.21
N ARG A 115 -9.13 17.76 -14.50
CA ARG A 115 -9.90 16.64 -13.95
C ARG A 115 -9.53 16.35 -12.51
N LYS A 116 -10.49 16.43 -11.59
CA LYS A 116 -10.38 15.94 -10.21
C LYS A 116 -11.05 14.57 -10.09
N ILE A 117 -10.35 13.63 -9.47
CA ILE A 117 -10.85 12.30 -9.13
C ILE A 117 -10.67 12.14 -7.62
N GLU A 118 -11.73 11.76 -6.92
CA GLU A 118 -11.71 11.58 -5.47
C GLU A 118 -10.77 10.43 -5.07
N ALA A 119 -10.15 10.57 -3.91
CA ALA A 119 -9.29 9.55 -3.33
C ALA A 119 -9.98 8.88 -2.13
N GLU A 120 -9.87 7.56 -2.05
CA GLU A 120 -10.24 6.81 -0.85
C GLU A 120 -9.24 7.10 0.26
N VAL A 121 -9.74 7.27 1.50
CA VAL A 121 -8.91 7.39 2.71
C VAL A 121 -8.93 6.06 3.46
N ARG A 122 -7.75 5.57 3.82
CA ARG A 122 -7.54 4.40 4.68
C ARG A 122 -6.68 4.78 5.87
N SER A 123 -7.28 4.77 7.06
CA SER A 123 -6.57 5.05 8.30
C SER A 123 -6.07 3.76 8.94
N LEU A 124 -4.84 3.77 9.43
CA LEU A 124 -4.25 2.69 10.22
C LEU A 124 -3.95 3.21 11.62
N TYR A 125 -4.63 2.65 12.61
CA TYR A 125 -4.35 2.91 14.02
C TYR A 125 -3.40 1.86 14.57
N THR A 126 -2.27 2.31 15.12
CA THR A 126 -1.31 1.48 15.85
C THR A 126 -1.37 1.88 17.32
N PRO A 127 -1.79 0.97 18.22
CA PRO A 127 -1.82 1.27 19.65
C PRO A 127 -0.40 1.33 20.23
N ALA A 128 -0.26 2.07 21.33
CA ALA A 128 0.94 2.14 22.12
C ALA A 128 1.43 0.74 22.55
N GLY A 129 2.75 0.57 22.61
CA GLY A 129 3.37 -0.70 23.02
C GLY A 129 3.71 -1.65 21.87
N VAL A 130 3.27 -1.37 20.64
CA VAL A 130 3.81 -2.02 19.43
C VAL A 130 5.12 -1.30 19.06
N GLY A 131 6.25 -2.03 19.07
CA GLY A 131 7.55 -1.52 18.62
C GLY A 131 8.11 -0.34 19.42
N ALA A 132 7.79 -0.22 20.71
CA ALA A 132 8.18 0.89 21.59
C ALA A 132 7.65 2.29 21.15
N SER A 133 6.54 2.33 20.41
CA SER A 133 5.87 3.57 20.00
C SER A 133 4.64 3.89 20.85
N GLY A 134 4.25 5.17 20.88
CA GLY A 134 2.96 5.61 21.42
C GLY A 134 1.82 5.33 20.44
N ASP A 135 0.59 5.69 20.81
CA ASP A 135 -0.55 5.60 19.89
C ASP A 135 -0.28 6.45 18.63
N HIS A 136 -0.45 5.86 17.46
CA HIS A 136 -0.19 6.54 16.20
C HIS A 136 -1.23 6.19 15.15
N THR A 137 -1.82 7.21 14.50
CA THR A 137 -2.73 7.03 13.38
C THR A 137 -2.07 7.50 12.10
N GLN A 138 -2.01 6.62 11.10
CA GLN A 138 -1.46 6.91 9.78
C GLN A 138 -2.61 7.03 8.78
N TYR A 139 -2.54 8.02 7.88
CA TYR A 139 -3.56 8.27 6.87
C TYR A 139 -2.98 7.99 5.49
N TYR A 140 -3.46 6.93 4.87
CA TYR A 140 -3.14 6.56 3.50
C TYR A 140 -4.28 6.97 2.58
N LEU A 141 -3.93 7.46 1.39
CA LEU A 141 -4.89 7.83 0.38
C LEU A 141 -4.61 7.10 -0.91
N HIS A 142 -5.66 6.74 -1.62
CA HIS A 142 -5.59 5.96 -2.84
C HIS A 142 -6.58 6.50 -3.88
N ALA A 143 -6.09 6.78 -5.08
CA ALA A 143 -6.94 7.12 -6.21
C ALA A 143 -6.69 6.12 -7.34
N GLN A 144 -7.74 5.40 -7.74
CA GLN A 144 -7.70 4.52 -8.89
C GLN A 144 -8.05 5.30 -10.16
N LEU A 145 -7.11 5.35 -11.09
CA LEU A 145 -7.27 5.93 -12.41
C LEU A 145 -7.62 4.82 -13.39
N THR A 146 -8.71 4.98 -14.11
CA THR A 146 -9.18 4.03 -15.13
C THR A 146 -9.41 4.73 -16.46
N HIS A 147 -9.61 3.97 -17.53
CA HIS A 147 -9.88 4.51 -18.87
C HIS A 147 -8.75 5.41 -19.41
N LEU A 148 -7.52 5.17 -18.97
CA LEU A 148 -6.34 5.85 -19.49
C LEU A 148 -6.05 5.38 -20.92
N ARG A 149 -5.40 6.25 -21.71
CA ARG A 149 -4.96 5.89 -23.06
C ARG A 149 -3.65 5.10 -22.96
N PRO A 150 -3.50 3.99 -23.69
CA PRO A 150 -2.25 3.22 -23.74
C PRO A 150 -1.07 4.04 -24.28
N GLY A 151 0.14 3.78 -23.79
CA GLY A 151 1.39 4.38 -24.28
C GLY A 151 1.48 5.89 -24.09
N ARG A 152 0.77 6.45 -23.11
CA ARG A 152 0.66 7.90 -22.92
C ARG A 152 1.23 8.32 -21.58
N THR A 153 2.04 9.37 -21.60
CA THR A 153 2.50 10.05 -20.38
C THR A 153 1.42 10.99 -19.86
N TYR A 154 1.15 10.89 -18.56
CA TYR A 154 0.23 11.74 -17.83
C TYR A 154 0.98 12.53 -16.78
N TYR A 155 0.57 13.79 -16.61
CA TYR A 155 0.95 14.63 -15.48
C TYR A 155 -0.12 14.52 -14.42
N TYR A 156 0.29 14.46 -13.16
CA TYR A 156 -0.66 14.38 -12.07
C TYR A 156 -0.14 15.07 -10.81
N GLY A 157 -1.08 15.50 -9.97
CA GLY A 157 -0.82 16.05 -8.65
C GLY A 157 -1.85 15.51 -7.66
N VAL A 158 -1.43 15.28 -6.42
CA VAL A 158 -2.31 14.82 -5.34
C VAL A 158 -2.57 15.97 -4.39
N GLY A 159 -3.75 16.02 -3.80
CA GLY A 159 -4.14 17.11 -2.92
C GLY A 159 -5.42 16.82 -2.15
N HIS A 160 -5.94 17.87 -1.53
CA HIS A 160 -7.17 17.85 -0.74
C HIS A 160 -7.68 19.29 -0.58
N GLU A 161 -8.76 19.47 0.17
CA GLU A 161 -9.24 20.81 0.51
C GLU A 161 -8.13 21.61 1.24
N GLY A 162 -7.82 22.80 0.73
CA GLY A 162 -6.72 23.65 1.21
C GLY A 162 -5.36 23.41 0.54
N PHE A 163 -5.18 22.31 -0.22
CA PHE A 163 -3.94 22.00 -0.92
C PHE A 163 -4.24 21.55 -2.36
N ASP A 164 -4.28 22.50 -3.31
CA ASP A 164 -4.55 22.19 -4.71
C ASP A 164 -3.25 22.18 -5.55
N PRO A 165 -2.82 21.02 -6.07
CA PRO A 165 -1.55 20.90 -6.79
C PRO A 165 -1.52 21.64 -8.13
N ALA A 166 -2.64 22.19 -8.61
CA ALA A 166 -2.66 23.06 -9.78
C ALA A 166 -2.24 24.52 -9.48
N GLU A 167 -2.09 24.88 -8.21
CA GLU A 167 -1.60 26.21 -7.83
C GLU A 167 -0.16 26.44 -8.28
N ARG A 168 0.16 27.66 -8.73
CA ARG A 168 1.46 27.97 -9.36
C ARG A 168 2.66 27.63 -8.49
N HIS A 169 2.56 27.86 -7.19
CA HIS A 169 3.64 27.61 -6.24
C HIS A 169 3.82 26.10 -5.91
N LEU A 170 2.84 25.26 -6.29
CA LEU A 170 2.84 23.81 -6.07
C LEU A 170 3.16 23.01 -7.33
N LEU A 171 3.48 23.66 -8.46
CA LEU A 171 3.83 22.97 -9.72
C LEU A 171 5.03 22.01 -9.58
N GLY A 172 5.95 22.29 -8.66
CA GLY A 172 7.08 21.41 -8.35
C GLY A 172 6.68 20.09 -7.67
N THR A 173 5.43 19.97 -7.20
CA THR A 173 4.91 18.75 -6.57
C THR A 173 4.37 17.75 -7.59
N LEU A 174 4.21 18.13 -8.86
CA LEU A 174 3.65 17.27 -9.89
C LEU A 174 4.54 16.06 -10.17
N GLY A 175 3.91 14.93 -10.48
CA GLY A 175 4.55 13.71 -10.93
C GLY A 175 4.13 13.37 -12.36
N THR A 176 4.83 12.41 -12.94
CA THR A 176 4.45 11.81 -14.23
C THR A 176 4.47 10.30 -14.18
N PHE A 177 3.64 9.67 -14.99
CA PHE A 177 3.74 8.24 -15.29
C PHE A 177 3.35 7.99 -16.74
N THR A 178 3.78 6.86 -17.29
CA THR A 178 3.45 6.43 -18.65
C THR A 178 2.74 5.10 -18.60
N THR A 179 1.57 4.99 -19.23
CA THR A 179 0.84 3.72 -19.36
C THR A 179 1.53 2.78 -20.35
N ALA A 180 1.32 1.47 -20.19
CA ALA A 180 1.86 0.49 -21.13
C ALA A 180 1.29 0.70 -22.55
N PRO A 181 2.08 0.44 -23.61
CA PRO A 181 1.64 0.62 -25.00
C PRO A 181 0.52 -0.37 -25.40
N ALA A 182 -0.24 -0.02 -26.43
CA ALA A 182 -1.30 -0.87 -26.96
C ALA A 182 -0.78 -2.13 -27.69
N HIS A 183 0.48 -2.11 -28.13
CA HIS A 183 1.15 -3.20 -28.82
C HIS A 183 2.30 -3.74 -27.97
N LYS A 184 2.73 -4.97 -28.27
CA LYS A 184 3.92 -5.56 -27.63
C LYS A 184 5.14 -4.76 -28.03
N ALA A 185 5.87 -4.26 -27.04
CA ALA A 185 7.15 -3.60 -27.21
C ALA A 185 8.15 -4.20 -26.20
N PRO A 186 9.44 -4.26 -26.53
CA PRO A 186 10.46 -4.63 -25.54
C PRO A 186 10.47 -3.60 -24.40
N PHE A 187 10.66 -4.06 -23.17
CA PHE A 187 10.81 -3.21 -22.01
C PHE A 187 11.77 -3.85 -20.99
N THR A 188 12.36 -3.01 -20.15
CA THR A 188 13.15 -3.42 -18.99
C THR A 188 12.29 -3.34 -17.75
N PHE A 189 12.39 -4.31 -16.84
CA PHE A 189 11.86 -4.23 -15.49
C PHE A 189 12.93 -4.70 -14.51
N THR A 190 12.82 -4.29 -13.26
CA THR A 190 13.68 -4.80 -12.18
C THR A 190 12.87 -5.63 -11.20
N ALA A 191 13.48 -6.64 -10.60
CA ALA A 191 12.92 -7.40 -9.49
C ALA A 191 13.92 -7.45 -8.34
N PHE A 192 13.49 -7.05 -7.15
CA PHE A 192 14.34 -6.97 -5.96
C PHE A 192 13.48 -7.05 -4.69
N GLY A 193 14.11 -7.28 -3.55
CA GLY A 193 13.52 -7.25 -2.21
C GLY A 193 14.58 -6.83 -1.20
N ASP A 194 14.23 -6.84 0.08
CA ASP A 194 15.18 -6.55 1.16
C ASP A 194 15.85 -5.17 0.99
N GLU A 195 15.06 -4.17 0.58
CA GLU A 195 15.56 -2.86 0.15
C GLU A 195 16.24 -2.13 1.32
N GLY A 196 15.50 -2.02 2.43
CA GLY A 196 15.92 -1.28 3.60
C GLY A 196 16.08 0.23 3.35
N VAL A 197 16.25 0.99 4.44
CA VAL A 197 16.32 2.47 4.37
C VAL A 197 17.73 3.03 4.60
N GLY A 198 18.74 2.16 4.63
CA GLY A 198 20.14 2.53 4.89
C GLY A 198 20.94 2.91 3.65
N TYR A 199 22.23 3.19 3.84
CA TYR A 199 23.15 3.55 2.75
C TYR A 199 23.26 2.48 1.64
N HIS A 200 23.15 1.20 2.00
CA HIS A 200 23.13 0.10 1.04
C HIS A 200 21.86 0.09 0.19
N GLY A 201 20.69 0.34 0.79
CA GLY A 201 19.42 0.48 0.06
C GLY A 201 19.46 1.65 -0.92
N LEU A 202 19.95 2.82 -0.47
CA LEU A 202 20.16 3.98 -1.34
C LEU A 202 21.07 3.66 -2.54
N ALA A 203 22.20 2.99 -2.29
CA ALA A 203 23.14 2.62 -3.35
C ALA A 203 22.54 1.62 -4.35
N ASN A 204 21.80 0.63 -3.86
CA ASN A 204 21.09 -0.34 -4.70
C ASN A 204 20.03 0.35 -5.57
N ASN A 205 19.26 1.29 -5.00
CA ASN A 205 18.26 2.06 -5.73
C ASN A 205 18.88 2.87 -6.87
N ALA A 206 20.06 3.44 -6.68
CA ALA A 206 20.76 4.14 -7.76
C ALA A 206 21.11 3.20 -8.93
N LEU A 207 21.55 1.96 -8.65
CA LEU A 207 21.84 0.96 -9.67
C LEU A 207 20.58 0.50 -10.42
N ILE A 208 19.49 0.30 -9.69
CA ILE A 208 18.16 -0.06 -10.21
C ILE A 208 17.65 1.03 -11.16
N LEU A 209 17.70 2.30 -10.73
CA LEU A 209 17.28 3.44 -11.55
C LEU A 209 18.15 3.60 -12.81
N GLY A 210 19.45 3.28 -12.71
CA GLY A 210 20.36 3.28 -13.85
C GLY A 210 19.98 2.31 -14.97
N GLN A 211 19.14 1.30 -14.72
CA GLN A 211 18.66 0.37 -15.74
C GLN A 211 17.52 0.94 -16.61
N ASN A 212 17.03 2.15 -16.28
CA ASN A 212 15.87 2.78 -16.92
C ASN A 212 14.65 1.83 -17.04
N PRO A 213 14.21 1.19 -15.93
CA PRO A 213 13.11 0.24 -15.98
C PRO A 213 11.75 0.93 -16.20
N ALA A 214 10.85 0.24 -16.89
CA ALA A 214 9.45 0.64 -17.03
C ALA A 214 8.65 0.45 -15.73
N PHE A 215 9.03 -0.53 -14.90
CA PHE A 215 8.48 -0.76 -13.57
C PHE A 215 9.37 -1.65 -12.71
N HIS A 216 9.01 -1.73 -11.43
CA HIS A 216 9.68 -2.54 -10.41
C HIS A 216 8.73 -3.61 -9.88
N LEU A 217 9.24 -4.83 -9.69
CA LEU A 217 8.62 -5.88 -8.89
C LEU A 217 9.35 -5.94 -7.55
N HIS A 218 8.70 -5.42 -6.50
CA HIS A 218 9.25 -5.46 -5.15
C HIS A 218 8.76 -6.73 -4.42
N ALA A 219 9.69 -7.61 -4.05
CA ALA A 219 9.43 -8.96 -3.55
C ALA A 219 9.14 -9.04 -2.05
N GLY A 220 9.30 -7.96 -1.29
CA GLY A 220 9.02 -7.90 0.15
C GLY A 220 10.16 -7.24 0.91
N ASP A 221 9.99 -7.08 2.21
CA ASP A 221 10.98 -6.53 3.15
C ASP A 221 11.49 -5.15 2.71
N ILE A 222 10.59 -4.17 2.83
CA ILE A 222 10.75 -2.81 2.31
C ILE A 222 11.60 -1.96 3.27
N ALA A 223 11.22 -1.90 4.55
CA ALA A 223 11.76 -0.95 5.53
C ALA A 223 11.89 -1.56 6.93
#